data_AF-A0A6C0F030-F1
#
_entry.id   AF-A0A6C0F030-F1
#
_cell.length_a   1.000
_cell.length_b   1.000
_cell.length_c   1.000
_cell.angle_alpha   90.00
_cell.angle_beta   90.00
_cell.angle_gamma   90.00
#
_symmetry.space_group_name_H-M   'P 1'
#
loop_
_entity.id
_entity.type
_entity.pdbx_description
1 polymer ?
#
loop_
_entity_poly.entity_id
_entity_poly.type
_entity_poly.pdbx_seq_one_letter_code
_entity_poly.pdbx_strand_id
1 'polypeptide(L)'
;MEKSVLEKIQDPWVENRYNLTSTSAQYPAPQHGGRVPNINAPESQDFPARPASMYTGGTPIPGFSARTDLIGHVHKSTPLNEVFFSDANIEKLQKDIQQQVYLMSGPNKYMIDRQNDDDLKIIMRSYYLSYARNNPATVAEELADLNGRVVGFASGRIYSEVDFHKFYLKDIEEFALPIANPLNTASYGTRTGELKSFF
;
A
#
# COMPACT_ATOMS: atom_id res chain seq x y z
N MET A 1 -39.61 -3.98 18.62
CA MET A 1 -39.05 -3.90 19.99
C MET A 1 -38.21 -2.64 20.04
N GLU A 2 -38.56 -1.71 20.93
CA GLU A 2 -37.75 -0.52 21.23
C GLU A 2 -36.37 -0.97 21.70
N LYS A 3 -35.29 -0.46 21.09
CA LYS A 3 -33.90 -0.83 21.43
C LYS A 3 -33.58 -0.49 22.88
N SER A 4 -32.82 -1.36 23.53
CA SER A 4 -32.40 -1.24 24.94
C SER A 4 -31.62 0.06 25.17
N VAL A 5 -31.75 0.64 26.36
CA VAL A 5 -31.01 1.86 26.76
C VAL A 5 -29.50 1.65 26.64
N LEU A 6 -29.00 0.42 26.86
CA LEU A 6 -27.59 0.08 26.69
C LEU A 6 -27.14 0.08 25.23
N GLU A 7 -28.00 -0.36 24.29
CA GLU A 7 -27.70 -0.30 22.85
C GLU A 7 -27.69 1.14 22.33
N LYS A 8 -28.54 2.03 22.89
CA LYS A 8 -28.55 3.46 22.55
C LYS A 8 -27.30 4.20 23.03
N ILE A 9 -26.62 3.69 24.06
CA ILE A 9 -25.36 4.25 24.58
C ILE A 9 -24.14 3.74 23.79
N GLN A 10 -24.18 2.48 23.31
CA GLN A 10 -23.05 1.87 22.60
C GLN A 10 -22.93 2.29 21.13
N ASP A 11 -24.03 2.63 20.47
CA ASP A 11 -24.04 3.16 19.09
C ASP A 11 -24.50 4.63 19.07
N PRO A 12 -23.68 5.61 19.52
CA PRO A 12 -23.95 6.98 19.17
C PRO A 12 -23.79 7.11 17.65
N TRP A 13 -24.89 7.37 16.95
CA TRP A 13 -24.83 7.78 15.56
C TRP A 13 -24.13 9.14 15.50
N VAL A 14 -22.85 9.11 15.14
CA VAL A 14 -22.05 10.32 14.89
C VAL A 14 -22.10 10.58 13.40
N GLU A 15 -22.70 11.71 12.99
CA GLU A 15 -22.62 12.16 11.61
C GLU A 15 -21.14 12.33 11.22
N ASN A 16 -20.71 11.54 10.26
CA ASN A 16 -19.38 11.63 9.71
C ASN A 16 -19.31 12.89 8.83
N ARG A 17 -18.90 14.03 9.40
CA ARG A 17 -18.82 15.33 8.69
C ARG A 17 -17.72 15.40 7.62
N TYR A 18 -16.99 14.29 7.43
CA TYR A 18 -15.94 14.14 6.44
C TYR A 18 -16.17 12.89 5.58
N ASN A 19 -17.29 12.86 4.84
CA ASN A 19 -17.43 11.93 3.73
C ASN A 19 -16.58 12.43 2.56
N LEU A 20 -15.28 12.07 2.55
CA LEU A 20 -14.39 12.20 1.40
C LEU A 20 -14.61 11.06 0.37
N THR A 21 -15.66 10.27 0.53
CA THR A 21 -16.10 9.33 -0.50
C THR A 21 -16.67 10.13 -1.66
N SER A 22 -15.83 10.28 -2.69
CA SER A 22 -16.15 10.70 -4.06
C SER A 22 -17.65 10.71 -4.33
N THR A 23 -18.25 11.91 -4.33
CA THR A 23 -19.62 12.09 -4.78
C THR A 23 -19.64 11.77 -6.27
N SER A 24 -19.92 10.51 -6.61
CA SER A 24 -20.08 10.01 -7.99
C SER A 24 -21.39 10.51 -8.61
N ALA A 25 -21.70 11.80 -8.47
CA ALA A 25 -22.76 12.44 -9.24
C ALA A 25 -22.32 12.76 -10.67
N GLN A 26 -21.03 12.65 -10.97
CA GLN A 26 -20.48 12.96 -12.30
C GLN A 26 -20.49 11.77 -13.26
N TYR A 27 -20.71 10.55 -12.76
CA TYR A 27 -20.80 9.35 -13.59
C TYR A 27 -21.93 8.46 -13.06
N PRO A 28 -23.01 8.23 -13.84
CA PRO A 28 -24.00 7.23 -13.46
C PRO A 28 -23.31 5.88 -13.30
N ALA A 29 -23.81 5.03 -12.39
CA ALA A 29 -23.35 3.66 -12.28
C ALA A 29 -23.39 3.01 -13.68
N PRO A 30 -22.26 2.43 -14.15
CA PRO A 30 -22.21 1.86 -15.50
C PRO A 30 -23.29 0.78 -15.62
N GLN A 31 -24.11 0.84 -16.66
CA GLN A 31 -25.10 -0.19 -16.93
C GLN A 31 -24.36 -1.52 -17.12
N HIS A 32 -24.56 -2.45 -16.21
CA HIS A 32 -23.90 -3.77 -16.21
C HIS A 32 -24.45 -4.61 -17.37
N GLY A 33 -23.89 -4.41 -18.57
CA GLY A 33 -24.25 -5.15 -19.79
C GLY A 33 -23.13 -5.24 -20.84
N GLY A 34 -21.99 -4.57 -20.62
CA GLY A 34 -20.80 -4.72 -21.45
C GLY A 34 -19.93 -5.90 -21.00
N ARG A 35 -19.18 -6.51 -21.94
CA ARG A 35 -18.12 -7.46 -21.61
C ARG A 35 -17.05 -6.72 -20.79
N VAL A 36 -16.84 -7.11 -19.54
CA VAL A 36 -15.66 -6.70 -18.77
C VAL A 36 -14.49 -7.52 -19.33
N PRO A 37 -13.48 -6.89 -19.96
CA PRO A 37 -12.31 -7.63 -20.41
C PRO A 37 -11.60 -8.20 -19.17
N ASN A 38 -11.20 -9.48 -19.26
CA ASN A 38 -10.41 -10.10 -18.21
C ASN A 38 -9.04 -9.40 -18.15
N ILE A 39 -8.73 -8.70 -17.06
CA ILE A 39 -7.48 -7.95 -16.92
C ILE A 39 -6.23 -8.86 -16.93
N ASN A 40 -6.41 -10.14 -16.61
CA ASN A 40 -5.36 -11.15 -16.65
C ASN A 40 -5.20 -11.82 -18.02
N ALA A 41 -6.03 -11.47 -19.02
CA ALA A 41 -5.82 -11.97 -20.37
C ALA A 41 -4.44 -11.51 -20.88
N PRO A 42 -3.69 -12.36 -21.59
CA PRO A 42 -2.40 -11.94 -22.16
C PRO A 42 -2.57 -10.72 -23.09
N GLU A 43 -3.71 -10.61 -23.78
CA GLU A 43 -4.05 -9.49 -24.66
C GLU A 43 -4.26 -8.15 -23.92
N SER A 44 -4.65 -8.16 -22.64
CA SER A 44 -4.80 -6.93 -21.84
C SER A 44 -3.50 -6.46 -21.19
N GLN A 45 -2.51 -7.36 -21.07
CA GLN A 45 -1.18 -7.04 -20.52
C GLN A 45 -0.35 -6.14 -21.43
N ASP A 46 -0.71 -6.05 -22.72
CA ASP A 46 -0.08 -5.16 -23.71
C ASP A 46 -0.52 -3.70 -23.60
N PHE A 47 -1.51 -3.40 -22.76
CA PHE A 47 -1.95 -2.03 -22.43
C PHE A 47 -1.47 -1.53 -21.06
N PRO A 48 -0.26 -1.84 -20.56
CA PRO A 48 0.13 -1.30 -19.28
C PRO A 48 0.21 0.22 -19.45
N ALA A 49 -0.36 0.95 -18.50
CA ALA A 49 -0.19 2.39 -18.39
C ALA A 49 1.30 2.67 -18.20
N ARG A 50 2.05 2.80 -19.30
CA ARG A 50 3.42 3.30 -19.26
C ARG A 50 3.35 4.68 -18.63
N PRO A 51 4.03 4.94 -17.51
CA PRO A 51 4.07 6.29 -16.96
C PRO A 51 4.65 7.18 -18.07
N ALA A 52 3.79 8.01 -18.66
CA ALA A 52 4.20 8.94 -19.70
C ALA A 52 5.07 10.00 -19.04
N SER A 53 6.38 9.79 -19.02
CA SER A 53 7.31 10.85 -18.63
C SER A 53 7.28 11.91 -19.73
N MET A 54 6.81 13.11 -19.39
CA MET A 54 6.90 14.29 -20.26
C MET A 54 8.35 14.77 -20.43
N TYR A 55 9.27 14.22 -19.65
CA TYR A 55 10.68 14.59 -19.65
C TYR A 55 11.55 13.44 -20.15
N THR A 56 12.47 13.76 -21.05
CA THR A 56 13.56 12.85 -21.46
C THR A 56 14.62 12.85 -20.35
N GLY A 57 15.05 11.66 -19.91
CA GLY A 57 16.14 11.55 -18.94
C GLY A 57 17.40 12.24 -19.44
N GLY A 58 17.83 13.29 -18.74
CA GLY A 58 19.04 14.04 -19.06
C GLY A 58 20.30 13.32 -18.55
N THR A 59 21.46 13.63 -19.14
CA THR A 59 22.74 13.17 -18.61
C THR A 59 22.99 13.78 -17.23
N PRO A 60 23.44 12.99 -16.23
CA PRO A 60 23.81 13.52 -14.92
C PRO A 60 24.86 14.62 -15.04
N ILE A 61 24.68 15.72 -14.30
CA ILE A 61 25.66 16.81 -14.24
C ILE A 61 26.95 16.27 -13.59
N PRO A 62 28.14 16.47 -14.18
CA PRO A 62 29.38 15.98 -13.60
C PRO A 62 29.60 16.55 -12.20
N GLY A 63 29.94 15.68 -11.25
CA GLY A 63 30.12 16.02 -9.82
C GLY A 63 28.85 15.94 -8.97
N PHE A 64 27.71 15.59 -9.56
CA PHE A 64 26.48 15.35 -8.83
C PHE A 64 26.50 13.94 -8.22
N SER A 65 26.63 13.86 -6.89
CA SER A 65 26.48 12.62 -6.13
C SER A 65 25.12 12.60 -5.45
N ALA A 66 24.58 11.41 -5.16
CA ALA A 66 23.32 11.30 -4.42
C ALA A 66 23.38 12.04 -3.08
N ARG A 67 24.54 12.01 -2.42
CA ARG A 67 24.81 12.79 -1.22
C ARG A 67 24.71 14.31 -1.47
N THR A 68 25.29 14.82 -2.56
CA THR A 68 25.29 16.26 -2.88
C THR A 68 23.87 16.75 -3.13
N ASP A 69 23.09 15.96 -3.86
CA ASP A 69 21.67 16.21 -4.13
C ASP A 69 20.83 16.26 -2.85
N LEU A 70 20.98 15.24 -2.01
CA LEU A 70 20.10 15.05 -0.86
C LEU A 70 20.45 15.95 0.32
N ILE A 71 21.72 16.27 0.55
CA ILE A 71 22.12 17.04 1.75
C ILE A 71 23.19 18.09 1.50
N GLY A 72 23.68 18.25 0.27
CA GLY A 72 24.86 19.08 -0.04
C GLY A 72 24.73 20.54 0.36
N HIS A 73 23.52 21.09 0.39
CA HIS A 73 23.27 22.49 0.82
C HIS A 73 23.29 22.70 2.34
N VAL A 74 23.04 21.64 3.12
CA VAL A 74 22.86 21.74 4.59
C VAL A 74 24.06 21.17 5.34
N HIS A 75 24.64 20.06 4.85
CA HIS A 75 25.68 19.31 5.56
C HIS A 75 26.99 19.22 4.77
N LYS A 76 28.10 19.37 5.50
CA LYS A 76 29.46 19.09 5.03
C LYS A 76 29.73 17.58 4.96
N SER A 77 30.85 17.22 4.33
CA SER A 77 31.19 15.82 4.16
C SER A 77 31.52 15.16 5.48
N THR A 78 30.88 14.02 5.73
CA THR A 78 31.18 13.14 6.86
C THR A 78 31.34 11.72 6.35
N PRO A 79 32.21 10.89 6.97
CA PRO A 79 32.36 9.50 6.56
C PRO A 79 31.04 8.72 6.57
N LEU A 80 30.14 9.05 7.50
CA LEU A 80 28.81 8.44 7.57
C LEU A 80 27.95 8.80 6.35
N ASN A 81 27.88 10.07 5.96
CA ASN A 81 26.97 10.49 4.92
C ASN A 81 27.43 10.09 3.51
N GLU A 82 28.74 10.02 3.28
CA GLU A 82 29.29 9.50 2.04
C GLU A 82 28.95 8.01 1.86
N VAL A 83 29.07 7.22 2.93
CA VAL A 83 28.76 5.79 2.89
C VAL A 83 27.25 5.54 2.84
N PHE A 84 26.47 6.25 3.66
CA PHE A 84 25.02 6.05 3.74
C PHE A 84 24.30 6.39 2.43
N PHE A 85 24.68 7.48 1.76
CA PHE A 85 24.10 7.88 0.47
C PHE A 85 24.88 7.34 -0.74
N SER A 86 25.80 6.38 -0.55
CA SER A 86 26.51 5.74 -1.67
C SER A 86 25.57 4.87 -2.49
N ASP A 87 25.83 4.77 -3.80
CA ASP A 87 25.06 3.90 -4.71
C ASP A 87 25.11 2.44 -4.25
N ALA A 88 26.24 1.99 -3.70
CA ALA A 88 26.38 0.65 -3.14
C ALA A 88 25.43 0.42 -1.95
N ASN A 89 25.21 1.41 -1.09
CA ASN A 89 24.27 1.29 0.01
C ASN A 89 22.81 1.34 -0.49
N ILE A 90 22.51 2.14 -1.52
CA ILE A 90 21.20 2.16 -2.17
C ILE A 90 20.85 0.78 -2.73
N GLU A 91 21.77 0.15 -3.47
CA GLU A 91 21.61 -1.22 -3.99
C GLU A 91 21.39 -2.25 -2.87
N LYS A 92 22.12 -2.10 -1.76
CA LYS A 92 21.95 -2.97 -0.59
C LYS A 92 20.56 -2.79 0.01
N LEU A 93 20.12 -1.56 0.26
CA LEU A 93 18.81 -1.26 0.82
C LEU A 93 17.68 -1.80 -0.03
N GLN A 94 17.78 -1.70 -1.36
CA GLN A 94 16.78 -2.26 -2.29
C GLN A 94 16.64 -3.78 -2.11
N LYS A 95 17.76 -4.51 -2.02
CA LYS A 95 17.75 -5.96 -1.79
C LYS A 95 17.21 -6.32 -0.41
N ASP A 96 17.64 -5.58 0.62
CA ASP A 96 17.20 -5.78 2.00
C ASP A 96 15.68 -5.55 2.12
N ILE A 97 15.13 -4.54 1.44
CA ILE A 97 13.68 -4.27 1.36
C ILE A 97 12.95 -5.42 0.66
N GLN A 98 13.43 -5.89 -0.49
CA GLN A 98 12.84 -7.02 -1.21
C GLN A 98 12.80 -8.28 -0.33
N GLN A 99 13.92 -8.60 0.31
CA GLN A 99 14.02 -9.73 1.22
C GLN A 99 13.08 -9.57 2.40
N GLN A 100 13.03 -8.38 3.01
CA GLN A 100 12.19 -8.12 4.17
C GLN A 100 10.71 -8.24 3.83
N VAL A 101 10.25 -7.70 2.69
CA VAL A 101 8.86 -7.85 2.24
C VAL A 101 8.52 -9.32 1.97
N TYR A 102 9.43 -10.05 1.34
CA TYR A 102 9.26 -11.48 1.11
C TYR A 102 9.11 -12.25 2.44
N LEU A 103 9.93 -11.94 3.44
CA LEU A 103 9.82 -12.54 4.77
C LEU A 103 8.51 -12.16 5.49
N MET A 104 8.10 -10.89 5.41
CA MET A 104 6.86 -10.38 6.01
C MET A 104 5.61 -11.04 5.43
N SER A 105 5.64 -11.41 4.16
CA SER A 105 4.50 -12.05 3.48
C SER A 105 4.21 -13.49 3.90
N GLY A 106 5.09 -14.11 4.71
CA GLY A 106 4.90 -15.43 5.28
C GLY A 106 4.53 -16.49 4.22
N PRO A 107 3.31 -17.05 4.22
CA PRO A 107 2.89 -18.06 3.26
C PRO A 107 2.64 -17.53 1.84
N ASN A 108 2.25 -16.26 1.68
CA ASN A 108 1.88 -15.67 0.39
C ASN A 108 3.10 -15.33 -0.48
N LYS A 109 4.29 -15.24 0.12
CA LYS A 109 5.60 -15.09 -0.54
C LYS A 109 5.61 -14.03 -1.65
N TYR A 110 5.22 -12.80 -1.31
CA TYR A 110 5.22 -11.68 -2.24
C TYR A 110 6.65 -11.37 -2.71
N MET A 111 6.90 -11.57 -4.01
CA MET A 111 8.13 -11.15 -4.69
C MET A 111 7.88 -9.81 -5.35
N ILE A 112 8.56 -8.78 -4.88
CA ILE A 112 8.47 -7.42 -5.41
C ILE A 112 9.71 -7.09 -6.23
N ASP A 113 9.54 -6.23 -7.22
CA ASP A 113 10.64 -5.70 -8.02
C ASP A 113 11.37 -4.56 -7.29
N ARG A 114 12.42 -4.04 -7.93
CA ARG A 114 13.12 -2.84 -7.46
C ARG A 114 12.15 -1.65 -7.43
N GLN A 115 12.16 -0.92 -6.32
CA GLN A 115 11.34 0.28 -6.17
C GLN A 115 12.05 1.51 -6.76
N ASN A 116 11.31 2.59 -6.97
CA ASN A 116 11.88 3.85 -7.46
C ASN A 116 12.99 4.36 -6.51
N ASP A 117 14.18 4.63 -7.07
CA ASP A 117 15.34 5.06 -6.30
C ASP A 117 15.14 6.46 -5.71
N ASP A 118 14.37 7.34 -6.36
CA ASP A 118 14.15 8.70 -5.86
C ASP A 118 13.28 8.71 -4.60
N ASP A 119 12.26 7.84 -4.54
CA ASP A 119 11.44 7.67 -3.35
C ASP A 119 12.25 7.09 -2.19
N LEU A 120 13.12 6.11 -2.48
CA LEU A 120 14.04 5.56 -1.49
C LEU A 120 15.01 6.64 -0.97
N LYS A 121 15.58 7.47 -1.84
CA LYS A 121 16.45 8.59 -1.45
C LYS A 121 15.73 9.60 -0.56
N ILE A 122 14.45 9.89 -0.82
CA ILE A 122 13.63 10.77 0.04
C ILE A 122 13.49 10.18 1.45
N ILE A 123 13.22 8.88 1.55
CA ILE A 123 13.14 8.17 2.84
C ILE A 123 14.50 8.16 3.54
N MET A 124 15.58 7.84 2.83
CA MET A 124 16.93 7.88 3.39
C MET A 124 17.27 9.27 3.93
N ARG A 125 16.95 10.32 3.17
CA ARG A 125 17.17 11.71 3.57
C ARG A 125 16.39 12.06 4.85
N SER A 126 15.12 11.67 4.94
CA SER A 126 14.30 11.99 6.12
C SER A 126 14.86 11.35 7.40
N TYR A 127 15.24 10.07 7.34
CA TYR A 127 15.84 9.36 8.47
C TYR A 127 17.22 9.88 8.84
N TYR A 128 18.07 10.17 7.85
CA TYR A 128 19.36 10.77 8.10
C TYR A 128 19.22 12.12 8.82
N LEU A 129 18.38 13.03 8.34
CA LEU A 129 18.19 14.35 8.96
C LEU A 129 17.59 14.26 10.37
N SER A 130 16.79 13.23 10.64
CA SER A 130 16.12 13.06 11.93
C SER A 130 17.01 12.38 12.99
N TYR A 131 17.86 11.43 12.60
CA TYR A 131 18.54 10.54 13.54
C TYR A 131 20.07 10.50 13.44
N ALA A 132 20.68 11.01 12.35
CA ALA A 132 22.13 10.92 12.19
C ALA A 132 22.88 11.78 13.22
N ARG A 133 23.83 11.17 13.94
CA ARG A 133 24.69 11.87 14.92
C ARG A 133 26.01 12.29 14.30
N ASN A 134 26.46 11.61 13.25
CA ASN A 134 27.70 11.87 12.53
C ASN A 134 28.96 11.72 13.41
N ASN A 135 28.95 10.77 14.34
CA ASN A 135 30.14 10.49 15.15
C ASN A 135 31.14 9.63 14.35
N PRO A 136 32.37 10.11 14.09
CA PRO A 136 33.38 9.38 13.32
C PRO A 136 33.82 8.06 13.98
N ALA A 137 33.62 7.88 15.29
CA ALA A 137 33.99 6.65 15.99
C ALA A 137 32.98 5.49 15.79
N THR A 138 31.70 5.81 15.53
CA THR A 138 30.58 4.84 15.52
C THR A 138 29.89 4.75 14.16
N VAL A 139 30.61 5.04 13.08
CA VAL A 139 30.04 5.11 11.72
C VAL A 139 29.35 3.81 11.31
N ALA A 140 29.93 2.65 11.62
CA ALA A 140 29.36 1.35 11.25
C ALA A 140 28.03 1.06 11.99
N GLU A 141 27.96 1.41 13.27
CA GLU A 141 26.77 1.23 14.10
C GLU A 141 25.66 2.19 13.67
N GLU A 142 26.00 3.47 13.44
CA GLU A 142 25.04 4.47 12.95
C GLU A 142 24.51 4.10 11.56
N LEU A 143 25.37 3.59 10.68
CA LEU A 143 24.97 3.11 9.35
C LEU A 143 23.97 1.95 9.46
N ALA A 144 24.23 0.98 10.35
CA ALA A 144 23.35 -0.15 10.57
C ALA A 144 21.99 0.28 11.14
N ASP A 145 21.97 1.20 12.11
CA ASP A 145 20.73 1.75 12.68
C ASP A 145 19.91 2.51 11.63
N LEU A 146 20.55 3.41 10.87
CA LEU A 146 19.87 4.17 9.80
C LEU A 146 19.31 3.24 8.72
N ASN A 147 20.10 2.27 8.25
CA ASN A 147 19.63 1.31 7.26
C ASN A 147 18.45 0.48 7.80
N GLY A 148 18.52 0.02 9.06
CA GLY A 148 17.44 -0.73 9.69
C GLY A 148 16.12 0.07 9.75
N ARG A 149 16.20 1.37 10.07
CA ARG A 149 15.04 2.27 10.06
C ARG A 149 14.44 2.42 8.67
N VAL A 150 15.28 2.66 7.65
CA VAL A 150 14.83 2.82 6.26
C VAL A 150 14.16 1.54 5.76
N VAL A 151 14.81 0.38 5.94
CA VAL A 151 14.26 -0.92 5.54
C VAL A 151 12.94 -1.19 6.25
N GLY A 152 12.88 -1.01 7.57
CA GLY A 152 11.66 -1.30 8.34
C GLY A 152 10.47 -0.42 7.94
N PHE A 153 10.69 0.86 7.68
CA PHE A 153 9.64 1.75 7.19
C PHE A 153 9.19 1.39 5.77
N ALA A 154 10.14 1.25 4.84
CA ALA A 154 9.84 0.98 3.44
C ALA A 154 9.16 -0.39 3.28
N SER A 155 9.68 -1.44 3.90
CA SER A 155 9.12 -2.78 3.81
C SER A 155 7.71 -2.85 4.41
N GLY A 156 7.46 -2.18 5.54
CA GLY A 156 6.14 -2.13 6.15
C GLY A 156 5.10 -1.45 5.26
N ARG A 157 5.48 -0.31 4.65
CA ARG A 157 4.61 0.38 3.70
C ARG A 157 4.34 -0.46 2.47
N ILE A 158 5.38 -0.97 1.81
CA ILE A 158 5.25 -1.77 0.59
C ILE A 158 4.40 -3.01 0.84
N TYR A 159 4.62 -3.71 1.96
CA TYR A 159 3.82 -4.89 2.31
C TYR A 159 2.32 -4.59 2.35
N SER A 160 1.92 -3.50 3.02
CA SER A 160 0.50 -3.09 3.06
C SER A 160 -0.07 -2.75 1.67
N GLU A 161 0.70 -2.06 0.84
CA GLU A 161 0.28 -1.68 -0.51
C GLU A 161 0.18 -2.87 -1.46
N VAL A 162 1.06 -3.86 -1.32
CA VAL A 162 0.96 -5.12 -2.08
C VAL A 162 -0.33 -5.85 -1.72
N ASP A 163 -0.68 -5.91 -0.45
CA ASP A 163 -1.92 -6.57 0.00
C ASP A 163 -3.16 -5.84 -0.53
N PHE A 164 -3.18 -4.50 -0.44
CA PHE A 164 -4.24 -3.69 -1.05
C PHE A 164 -4.31 -3.84 -2.57
N HIS A 165 -3.17 -3.94 -3.25
CA HIS A 165 -3.15 -4.20 -4.68
C HIS A 165 -3.75 -5.56 -5.03
N LYS A 166 -3.49 -6.61 -4.23
CA LYS A 166 -4.12 -7.92 -4.41
C LYS A 166 -5.63 -7.88 -4.17
N PHE A 167 -6.11 -7.15 -3.16
CA PHE A 167 -7.55 -6.93 -2.96
C PHE A 167 -8.17 -6.19 -4.14
N TYR A 168 -7.53 -5.14 -4.64
CA TYR A 168 -7.99 -4.40 -5.81
C TYR A 168 -8.09 -5.30 -7.05
N LEU A 169 -7.07 -6.12 -7.33
CA LEU A 169 -7.09 -7.07 -8.44
C LEU A 169 -8.23 -8.08 -8.29
N LYS A 170 -8.46 -8.59 -7.08
CA LYS A 170 -9.58 -9.49 -6.82
C LYS A 170 -10.93 -8.82 -7.08
N ASP A 171 -11.11 -7.59 -6.61
CA ASP A 171 -12.37 -6.84 -6.72
C ASP A 171 -12.73 -6.49 -8.17
N ILE A 172 -11.74 -6.29 -9.05
CA ILE A 172 -11.98 -6.06 -10.48
C ILE A 172 -12.20 -7.35 -11.28
N GLU A 173 -11.70 -8.48 -10.77
CA GLU A 173 -11.87 -9.80 -11.38
C GLU A 173 -13.22 -10.44 -11.04
N GLU A 174 -13.68 -10.27 -9.79
CA GLU A 174 -14.88 -10.90 -9.27
C GLU A 174 -16.06 -9.93 -9.34
N PHE A 175 -17.15 -10.32 -10.01
CA PHE A 175 -18.39 -9.57 -9.91
C PHE A 175 -18.93 -9.66 -8.48
N ALA A 176 -19.39 -8.51 -7.95
CA ALA A 176 -20.06 -8.49 -6.66
C ALA A 176 -21.21 -9.50 -6.63
N LEU A 177 -21.24 -10.34 -5.59
CA LEU A 177 -22.35 -11.27 -5.39
C LEU A 177 -23.65 -10.47 -5.27
N PRO A 178 -24.74 -10.94 -5.89
CA PRO A 178 -26.05 -10.33 -5.71
C PRO A 178 -26.36 -10.21 -4.22
N ILE A 179 -26.93 -9.07 -3.81
CA ILE A 179 -27.39 -8.87 -2.44
C ILE A 179 -28.35 -10.00 -2.09
N ALA A 180 -28.09 -10.70 -0.99
CA ALA A 180 -28.95 -11.78 -0.55
C ALA A 180 -30.38 -11.26 -0.30
N ASN A 181 -31.37 -12.06 -0.70
CA ASN A 181 -32.77 -11.72 -0.43
C ASN A 181 -32.98 -11.52 1.09
N PRO A 182 -33.86 -10.59 1.49
CA PRO A 182 -34.18 -10.40 2.89
C PRO A 182 -34.76 -11.69 3.47
N LEU A 183 -34.16 -12.16 4.57
CA LEU A 183 -34.65 -13.32 5.30
C LEU A 183 -35.72 -12.88 6.29
N ASN A 184 -36.84 -13.60 6.30
CA ASN A 184 -37.84 -13.41 7.35
C ASN A 184 -37.26 -13.91 8.68
N THR A 185 -37.11 -13.01 9.65
CA THR A 185 -36.63 -13.34 11.01
C THR A 185 -37.71 -13.93 11.89
N ALA A 186 -38.99 -13.84 11.49
CA ALA A 186 -40.10 -14.39 12.25
C ALA A 186 -40.15 -15.93 12.13
N SER A 187 -40.49 -16.60 13.23
CA SER A 187 -40.69 -18.05 13.28
C SER A 187 -42.08 -18.51 12.78
N TYR A 188 -42.94 -17.57 12.38
CA TYR A 188 -44.28 -17.88 11.87
C TYR A 188 -44.17 -18.48 10.46
N GLY A 189 -44.86 -19.61 10.23
CA GLY A 189 -44.84 -20.33 8.94
C GLY A 189 -43.69 -21.32 8.74
N THR A 190 -42.64 -21.30 9.58
CA THR A 190 -41.55 -22.31 9.54
C THR A 190 -41.87 -23.56 10.34
N ARG A 191 -42.84 -23.48 11.26
CA ARG A 191 -43.37 -24.61 12.04
C ARG A 191 -44.63 -25.16 11.38
N THR A 192 -44.50 -25.77 10.21
CA THR A 192 -45.61 -26.55 9.64
C THR A 192 -45.80 -27.80 10.48
N GLY A 193 -46.89 -27.88 11.25
CA GLY A 193 -47.26 -29.12 11.93
C GLY A 193 -47.52 -30.24 10.92
N GLU A 194 -47.21 -31.48 11.29
CA GLU A 194 -47.55 -32.67 10.50
C GLU A 194 -49.07 -32.65 10.21
N LEU A 195 -49.48 -32.42 8.97
CA LEU A 195 -50.89 -32.50 8.57
C LEU A 195 -51.32 -33.97 8.70
N LYS A 196 -51.93 -34.33 9.83
CA LYS A 196 -52.22 -35.74 10.16
C LYS A 196 -53.21 -36.42 9.22
N SER A 197 -54.07 -35.69 8.51
CA SER A 197 -54.69 -36.06 7.22
C SER A 197 -55.55 -34.89 6.73
N PHE A 198 -55.75 -34.79 5.41
CA PHE A 198 -56.94 -34.17 4.85
C PHE A 198 -57.81 -35.31 4.32
N PHE A 199 -59.08 -35.29 4.67
CA PHE A 199 -60.06 -36.38 4.58
C PHE A 199 -59.99 -37.40 5.72
#